data_AF-A0AA35P7M8-F1
#
_entry.id   AF-A0AA35P7M8-F1
#
_cell.length_a   1.000
_cell.length_b   1.000
_cell.length_c   1.000
_cell.angle_alpha   90.00
_cell.angle_beta   90.00
_cell.angle_gamma   90.00
#
_symmetry.space_group_name_H-M   'P 1'
#
loop_
_entity.id
_entity.type
_entity.pdbx_description
1 polymer ?
#
loop_
_entity_poly.entity_id
_entity_poly.type
_entity_poly.pdbx_seq_one_letter_code
_entity_poly.pdbx_strand_id
1 'polypeptide(L)'
;MRPLEAQPGSCPRLSPQPDQAANCSTTCNNDQDCGSGLYLPVQKCCSNGCGQTCQVAEEEHPGVCPKVELVRTFAPCNDTCRDDRECPLTQKCCFTGCSRGCMDSVRSDRCQLPPEDGICSAHLIRYYYNPSQKKCNQFIYGGCLGNRNMFETKEACEEACGEISPEVCKLPKDPGPCLGYSQFYYYNSTTRKCEIFIYGLCGGNGNRFRTMLECMMVCGNLENPTKED
;
A
#
# COMPACT_ATOMS: atom_id res chain seq x y z
N MET A 1 14.42 -2.53 -20.71
CA MET A 1 14.65 -1.29 -19.94
C MET A 1 13.63 -1.27 -18.82
N ARG A 2 14.06 -1.30 -17.54
CA ARG A 2 13.12 -1.13 -16.41
C ARG A 2 12.62 0.33 -16.46
N PRO A 3 11.31 0.59 -16.32
CA PRO A 3 10.83 1.96 -16.13
C PRO A 3 11.57 2.58 -14.94
N LEU A 4 11.95 3.85 -15.06
CA LEU A 4 12.50 4.64 -13.96
C LEU A 4 11.46 4.63 -12.83
N GLU A 5 11.70 3.85 -11.76
CA GLU A 5 10.78 3.79 -10.64
C GLU A 5 10.79 5.15 -9.94
N ALA A 6 9.65 5.86 -10.00
CA ALA A 6 9.43 7.09 -9.25
C ALA A 6 9.66 6.84 -7.76
N GLN A 7 10.20 7.81 -7.03
CA GLN A 7 10.39 7.66 -5.59
C GLN A 7 9.01 7.49 -4.91
N PRO A 8 8.89 6.65 -3.86
CA PRO A 8 7.62 6.44 -3.18
C PRO A 8 7.12 7.72 -2.50
N GLY A 9 5.81 7.81 -2.26
CA GLY A 9 5.18 9.00 -1.68
C GLY A 9 4.62 9.96 -2.73
N SER A 10 3.95 11.00 -2.27
CA SER A 10 3.24 11.98 -3.09
C SER A 10 3.75 13.39 -2.84
N CYS A 11 3.56 14.29 -3.82
CA CYS A 11 3.92 15.69 -3.65
C CYS A 11 3.00 16.39 -2.63
N PRO A 12 3.57 17.19 -1.70
CA PRO A 12 2.77 17.97 -0.77
C PRO A 12 1.77 18.88 -1.48
N ARG A 13 0.59 19.10 -0.89
CA ARG A 13 -0.29 20.19 -1.37
C ARG A 13 0.39 21.51 -1.05
N LEU A 14 1.00 22.10 -2.07
CA LEU A 14 1.52 23.45 -1.95
C LEU A 14 0.33 24.41 -1.93
N SER A 15 0.27 25.23 -0.89
CA SER A 15 -0.64 26.38 -0.86
C SER A 15 -0.39 27.21 -2.13
N PRO A 16 -1.41 27.58 -2.91
CA PRO A 16 -1.21 28.51 -4.02
C PRO A 16 -0.59 29.79 -3.45
N GLN A 17 0.69 30.05 -3.76
CA GLN A 17 1.28 31.34 -3.42
C GLN A 17 0.62 32.40 -4.31
N PRO A 18 0.07 33.48 -3.73
CA PRO A 18 -0.50 34.56 -4.51
C PRO A 18 0.60 35.26 -5.29
N ASP A 19 0.38 35.37 -6.61
CA ASP A 19 0.96 36.37 -7.50
C ASP A 19 2.43 36.75 -7.28
N GLN A 20 3.35 35.88 -7.68
CA GLN A 20 4.69 36.32 -8.11
C GLN A 20 5.08 35.67 -9.43
N ALA A 21 4.38 36.06 -10.49
CA ALA A 21 4.87 35.90 -11.85
C ALA A 21 6.12 36.77 -12.05
N ALA A 22 7.30 36.26 -11.68
CA ALA A 22 8.57 36.84 -12.14
C ALA A 22 9.81 35.93 -12.08
N ASN A 23 9.81 34.79 -11.36
CA ASN A 23 10.98 33.89 -11.44
C ASN A 23 10.63 32.44 -11.09
N CYS A 24 10.15 31.69 -12.08
CA CYS A 24 9.91 30.27 -11.92
C CYS A 24 11.25 29.54 -11.75
N SER A 25 11.50 29.00 -10.56
CA SER A 25 12.70 28.23 -10.27
C SER A 25 12.43 26.74 -10.49
N THR A 26 13.09 26.14 -11.47
CA THR A 26 13.17 24.69 -11.69
C THR A 26 14.49 24.18 -11.14
N THR A 27 14.46 23.51 -10.00
CA THR A 27 15.64 22.92 -9.34
C THR A 27 15.77 21.42 -9.56
N CYS A 28 14.73 20.80 -10.10
CA CYS A 28 14.68 19.40 -10.49
C CYS A 28 13.82 19.23 -11.75
N ASN A 29 14.08 18.17 -12.51
CA ASN A 29 13.26 17.73 -13.64
C ASN A 29 12.56 16.40 -13.33
N ASN A 30 13.15 15.56 -12.47
CA ASN A 30 12.59 14.29 -12.02
C ASN A 30 13.03 13.96 -10.59
N ASP A 31 12.42 12.94 -9.97
CA ASP A 31 12.70 12.54 -8.58
C ASP A 31 14.16 12.12 -8.33
N GLN A 32 14.93 11.74 -9.35
CA GLN A 32 16.33 11.36 -9.19
C GLN A 32 17.23 12.58 -8.92
N ASP A 33 16.78 13.77 -9.34
CA ASP A 33 17.51 15.02 -9.10
C ASP A 33 17.44 15.44 -7.62
N CYS A 34 16.48 14.89 -6.85
CA CYS A 34 16.18 15.27 -5.48
C CYS A 34 16.91 14.47 -4.39
N GLY A 35 17.99 13.76 -4.77
CA GLY A 35 18.75 12.91 -3.86
C GLY A 35 18.19 11.49 -3.75
N SER A 36 19.08 10.53 -3.56
CA SER A 36 18.85 9.10 -3.78
C SER A 36 17.73 8.52 -2.92
N GLY A 37 16.71 7.96 -3.57
CA GLY A 37 15.54 7.26 -3.01
C GLY A 37 15.82 5.96 -2.23
N LEU A 38 16.85 5.96 -1.38
CA LEU A 38 17.25 4.87 -0.50
C LEU A 38 17.32 5.27 0.99
N TYR A 39 17.31 6.58 1.32
CA TYR A 39 17.36 7.05 2.71
C TYR A 39 16.36 8.19 2.97
N LEU A 40 15.68 8.12 4.11
CA LEU A 40 14.71 9.11 4.58
C LEU A 40 15.39 10.45 4.95
N PRO A 41 14.72 11.60 4.75
CA PRO A 41 13.39 11.74 4.15
C PRO A 41 13.41 11.60 2.62
N VAL A 42 12.46 10.85 2.07
CA VAL A 42 12.29 10.69 0.61
C VAL A 42 11.92 12.05 0.00
N GLN A 43 12.53 12.38 -1.14
CA GLN A 43 12.34 13.68 -1.79
C GLN A 43 11.82 13.46 -3.22
N LYS A 44 10.80 14.23 -3.59
CA LYS A 44 10.19 14.17 -4.93
C LYS A 44 10.28 15.50 -5.64
N CYS A 45 10.36 15.45 -6.96
CA CYS A 45 10.36 16.63 -7.79
C CYS A 45 8.91 17.09 -8.01
N CYS A 46 8.50 18.11 -7.28
CA CYS A 46 7.11 18.54 -7.21
C CYS A 46 6.87 19.82 -7.99
N SER A 47 5.74 19.87 -8.70
CA SER A 47 5.31 21.07 -9.44
C SER A 47 4.52 22.00 -8.53
N ASN A 48 4.90 23.27 -8.52
CA ASN A 48 4.28 24.30 -7.70
C ASN A 48 3.44 25.28 -8.55
N GLY A 49 3.10 24.91 -9.79
CA GLY A 49 2.34 25.75 -10.73
C GLY A 49 3.18 26.78 -11.52
N CYS A 50 4.38 27.14 -11.05
CA CYS A 50 5.33 28.00 -11.76
C CYS A 50 6.61 27.24 -12.15
N GLY A 51 7.14 26.37 -11.29
CA GLY A 51 8.34 25.57 -11.54
C GLY A 51 8.32 24.24 -10.79
N GLN A 52 9.42 23.51 -10.85
CA GLN A 52 9.60 22.22 -10.18
C GLN A 52 10.69 22.31 -9.12
N THR A 53 10.40 21.86 -7.91
CA THR A 53 11.37 21.87 -6.81
C THR A 53 11.32 20.60 -6.00
N CYS A 54 12.47 20.22 -5.43
CA CYS A 54 12.56 19.08 -4.55
C CYS A 54 11.81 19.36 -3.24
N GLN A 55 10.84 18.51 -2.93
CA GLN A 55 10.04 18.57 -1.72
C GLN A 55 10.12 17.23 -1.00
N VAL A 56 10.04 17.28 0.33
CA VAL A 56 9.85 16.07 1.13
C VAL A 56 8.55 15.40 0.69
N ALA A 57 8.63 14.13 0.30
CA ALA A 57 7.47 13.37 -0.12
C ALA A 57 6.53 13.12 1.08
N GLU A 58 5.24 13.35 0.89
CA GLU A 58 4.22 12.91 1.85
C GLU A 58 4.00 11.40 1.69
N GLU A 59 3.85 10.67 2.79
CA GLU A 59 3.51 9.25 2.73
C GLU A 59 2.11 9.05 2.13
N GLU A 60 1.98 8.12 1.18
CA GLU A 60 0.69 7.75 0.62
C GLU A 60 -0.12 6.91 1.62
N HIS A 61 -1.45 7.05 1.62
CA HIS A 61 -2.30 6.10 2.33
C HIS A 61 -2.05 4.70 1.78
N PRO A 62 -1.76 3.71 2.65
CA PRO A 62 -1.34 2.40 2.20
C PRO A 62 -2.48 1.60 1.59
N GLY A 63 -2.07 0.56 0.87
CA GLY A 63 -2.96 -0.26 0.05
C GLY A 63 -3.20 0.35 -1.33
N VAL A 64 -4.05 -0.33 -2.10
CA VAL A 64 -4.43 0.04 -3.46
C VAL A 64 -5.95 0.16 -3.55
N CYS A 65 -6.43 0.91 -4.53
CA CYS A 65 -7.86 0.99 -4.77
C CYS A 65 -8.44 -0.37 -5.19
N PRO A 66 -9.63 -0.74 -4.67
CA PRO A 66 -10.40 -1.86 -5.21
C PRO A 66 -10.71 -1.63 -6.69
N LYS A 67 -10.62 -2.67 -7.50
CA LYS A 67 -11.07 -2.71 -8.88
C LYS A 67 -12.60 -2.80 -8.86
N VAL A 68 -13.23 -1.71 -9.28
CA VAL A 68 -14.68 -1.64 -9.42
C VAL A 68 -15.04 -1.88 -10.88
N GLU A 69 -15.99 -2.78 -11.15
CA GLU A 69 -16.55 -2.92 -12.50
C GLU A 69 -17.32 -1.65 -12.87
N LEU A 70 -17.10 -1.16 -14.10
CA LEU A 70 -17.73 0.05 -14.60
C LEU A 70 -19.24 -0.13 -14.75
N VAL A 71 -20.01 0.30 -13.75
CA VAL A 71 -21.46 0.45 -13.88
C VAL A 71 -21.72 1.75 -14.65
N ARG A 72 -22.00 1.64 -15.95
CA ARG A 72 -22.37 2.81 -16.77
C ARG A 72 -23.79 3.28 -16.42
N THR A 73 -23.92 4.04 -15.34
CA THR A 73 -25.17 4.74 -15.03
C THR A 73 -25.18 6.12 -15.67
N PHE A 74 -26.30 6.53 -16.25
CA PHE A 74 -26.53 7.88 -16.79
C PHE A 74 -26.72 8.97 -15.69
N ALA A 75 -26.35 8.68 -14.44
CA ALA A 75 -26.52 9.59 -13.32
C ALA A 75 -25.34 10.58 -13.22
N PRO A 76 -25.57 11.84 -12.82
CA PRO A 76 -24.49 12.78 -12.54
C PRO A 76 -23.62 12.27 -11.39
N CYS A 77 -22.32 12.17 -11.64
CA CYS A 77 -21.34 11.74 -10.64
C CYS A 77 -20.86 12.96 -9.84
N ASN A 78 -20.87 12.88 -8.52
CA ASN A 78 -20.23 13.88 -7.66
C ASN A 78 -19.06 13.26 -6.90
N ASP A 79 -17.89 13.90 -6.98
CA ASP A 79 -16.70 13.47 -6.27
C ASP A 79 -16.81 13.86 -4.79
N THR A 80 -16.54 12.89 -3.92
CA THR A 80 -16.54 13.08 -2.45
C THR A 80 -15.13 13.24 -1.89
N CYS A 81 -14.11 12.95 -2.70
CA CYS A 81 -12.71 13.18 -2.39
C CYS A 81 -11.94 13.53 -3.67
N ARG A 82 -10.88 14.31 -3.54
CA ARG A 82 -9.93 14.59 -4.63
C ARG A 82 -8.72 13.67 -4.57
N ASP A 83 -8.17 13.49 -3.38
CA ASP A 83 -7.04 12.61 -3.10
C ASP A 83 -7.18 11.93 -1.73
N ASP A 84 -6.27 11.01 -1.45
CA ASP A 84 -6.31 10.16 -0.27
C ASP A 84 -6.33 10.96 1.05
N ARG A 85 -5.78 12.18 1.08
CA ARG A 85 -5.71 13.02 2.31
C ARG A 85 -7.08 13.50 2.78
N GLU A 86 -8.06 13.50 1.88
CA GLU A 86 -9.45 13.84 2.21
C GLU A 86 -10.22 12.63 2.78
N CYS A 87 -9.60 11.44 2.82
CA CYS A 87 -10.16 10.22 3.37
C CYS A 87 -9.58 9.86 4.74
N PRO A 88 -10.27 9.03 5.54
CA PRO A 88 -9.65 8.36 6.69
C PRO A 88 -8.37 7.62 6.28
N LEU A 89 -7.40 7.48 7.19
CA LEU A 89 -6.11 6.82 6.89
C LEU A 89 -6.28 5.40 6.30
N THR A 90 -7.32 4.68 6.74
CA THR A 90 -7.65 3.31 6.27
C THR A 90 -8.31 3.27 4.90
N GLN A 91 -8.59 4.43 4.32
CA GLN A 91 -9.31 4.59 3.06
C GLN A 91 -8.49 5.36 2.04
N LYS A 92 -8.71 5.04 0.78
CA LYS A 92 -8.13 5.73 -0.36
C LYS A 92 -9.22 6.38 -1.19
N CYS A 93 -8.87 7.47 -1.85
CA CYS A 93 -9.75 8.15 -2.78
C CYS A 93 -9.76 7.39 -4.11
N CYS A 94 -10.77 6.55 -4.28
CA CYS A 94 -10.86 5.57 -5.36
C CYS A 94 -11.98 5.90 -6.32
N PHE A 95 -11.86 5.40 -7.55
CA PHE A 95 -12.93 5.47 -8.51
C PHE A 95 -14.03 4.46 -8.17
N THR A 96 -15.25 4.96 -7.97
CA THR A 96 -16.38 4.17 -7.48
C THR A 96 -17.31 3.69 -8.61
N GLY A 97 -16.91 3.89 -9.87
CA GLY A 97 -17.68 3.54 -11.06
C GLY A 97 -18.18 4.75 -11.87
N CYS A 98 -18.40 5.87 -11.19
CA CYS A 98 -18.90 7.13 -11.78
C CYS A 98 -18.07 8.33 -11.29
N SER A 99 -17.85 8.42 -9.97
CA SER A 99 -17.09 9.48 -9.31
C SER A 99 -15.92 8.93 -8.49
N ARG A 100 -15.23 9.81 -7.78
CA ARG A 100 -14.25 9.48 -6.74
C ARG A 100 -14.88 9.51 -5.36
N GLY A 101 -14.53 8.53 -4.54
CA GLY A 101 -14.94 8.47 -3.15
C GLY A 101 -14.01 7.64 -2.29
N CYS A 102 -14.07 7.88 -0.98
CA CYS A 102 -13.28 7.16 -0.01
C CYS A 102 -13.74 5.71 0.07
N MET A 103 -12.84 4.78 -0.22
CA MET A 103 -13.07 3.34 -0.15
C MET A 103 -11.99 2.66 0.67
N ASP A 104 -12.34 1.58 1.34
CA ASP A 104 -11.38 0.74 2.05
C ASP A 104 -10.33 0.22 1.06
N SER A 105 -9.05 0.38 1.40
CA SER A 105 -7.96 -0.06 0.54
C SER A 105 -7.74 -1.57 0.62
N VAL A 106 -7.23 -2.15 -0.47
CA VAL A 106 -6.82 -3.56 -0.51
C VAL A 106 -5.30 -3.62 -0.39
N ARG A 107 -4.77 -4.65 0.27
CA ARG A 107 -3.33 -4.80 0.53
C ARG A 107 -2.46 -4.83 -0.73
N SER A 108 -2.93 -5.48 -1.80
CA SER A 108 -2.26 -5.50 -3.10
C SER A 108 -3.27 -5.73 -4.24
N ASP A 109 -2.96 -5.19 -5.41
CA ASP A 109 -3.67 -5.40 -6.67
C ASP A 109 -3.78 -6.89 -7.06
N ARG A 110 -2.75 -7.68 -6.73
CA ARG A 110 -2.76 -9.12 -6.98
C ARG A 110 -3.90 -9.82 -6.24
N CYS A 111 -4.25 -9.36 -5.04
CA CYS A 111 -5.30 -9.94 -4.22
C CYS A 111 -6.70 -9.73 -4.81
N GLN A 112 -6.81 -8.95 -5.89
CA GLN A 112 -8.07 -8.66 -6.56
C GLN A 112 -8.20 -9.43 -7.88
N LEU A 113 -7.20 -10.24 -8.26
CA LEU A 113 -7.25 -11.04 -9.48
C LEU A 113 -8.06 -12.32 -9.24
N PRO A 114 -8.79 -12.83 -10.24
CA PRO A 114 -9.44 -14.13 -10.13
C PRO A 114 -8.40 -15.26 -10.06
N PRO A 115 -8.74 -16.44 -9.51
CA PRO A 115 -7.89 -17.63 -9.67
C PRO A 115 -7.80 -18.01 -11.16
N GLU A 116 -6.66 -18.54 -11.57
CA GLU A 116 -6.43 -18.93 -12.97
C GLU A 116 -5.70 -20.27 -13.04
N ASP A 117 -6.42 -21.29 -13.48
CA ASP A 117 -5.94 -22.68 -13.53
C ASP A 117 -4.86 -22.86 -14.62
N GLY A 118 -4.89 -22.05 -15.68
CA GLY A 118 -3.99 -22.17 -16.84
C GLY A 118 -4.39 -23.26 -17.82
N ILE A 119 -3.61 -23.41 -18.91
CA ILE A 119 -3.91 -24.37 -20.00
C ILE A 119 -3.30 -25.75 -19.80
N CYS A 120 -2.39 -25.90 -18.84
CA CYS A 120 -1.73 -27.15 -18.55
C CYS A 120 -2.60 -28.05 -17.66
N SER A 121 -2.27 -29.34 -17.57
CA SER A 121 -3.13 -30.35 -16.93
C SER A 121 -2.49 -31.00 -15.70
N ALA A 122 -1.57 -30.32 -15.03
CA ALA A 122 -1.10 -30.76 -13.72
C ALA A 122 -2.20 -30.58 -12.67
N HIS A 123 -2.11 -31.33 -11.57
CA HIS A 123 -3.06 -31.24 -10.47
C HIS A 123 -2.36 -30.69 -9.22
N LEU A 124 -2.05 -29.39 -9.22
CA LEU A 124 -1.33 -28.73 -8.14
C LEU A 124 -2.30 -27.95 -7.25
N ILE A 125 -2.40 -28.33 -5.98
CA ILE A 125 -3.20 -27.57 -5.01
C ILE A 125 -2.46 -26.27 -4.70
N ARG A 126 -3.14 -25.15 -4.90
CA ARG A 126 -2.66 -23.80 -4.60
C ARG A 126 -3.74 -23.02 -3.87
N TYR A 127 -3.37 -21.86 -3.33
CA TYR A 127 -4.28 -20.95 -2.65
C TYR A 127 -4.41 -19.64 -3.43
N TYR A 128 -5.59 -19.05 -3.43
CA TYR A 128 -5.84 -17.70 -3.93
C TYR A 128 -6.67 -16.93 -2.91
N TYR A 129 -6.56 -15.60 -2.92
CA TYR A 129 -7.40 -14.75 -2.09
C TYR A 129 -8.71 -14.44 -2.79
N ASN A 130 -9.83 -14.76 -2.15
CA ASN A 130 -11.17 -14.39 -2.59
C ASN A 130 -11.58 -13.08 -1.91
N PRO A 131 -11.65 -11.95 -2.63
CA PRO A 131 -11.97 -10.65 -2.02
C PRO A 131 -13.42 -10.56 -1.54
N SER A 132 -14.35 -11.27 -2.16
CA SER A 132 -15.77 -11.28 -1.73
C SER A 132 -15.97 -12.03 -0.42
N GLN A 133 -15.18 -13.08 -0.17
CA GLN A 133 -15.21 -13.86 1.07
C GLN A 133 -14.20 -13.37 2.11
N LYS A 134 -13.29 -12.47 1.71
CA LYS A 134 -12.12 -12.03 2.47
C LYS A 134 -11.29 -13.19 3.03
N LYS A 135 -11.10 -14.24 2.24
CA LYS A 135 -10.46 -15.50 2.68
C LYS A 135 -9.54 -16.07 1.62
N CYS A 136 -8.57 -16.86 2.08
CA CYS A 136 -7.71 -17.66 1.23
C CYS A 136 -8.34 -19.04 1.00
N ASN A 137 -8.70 -19.31 -0.24
CA ASN A 137 -9.34 -20.56 -0.67
C ASN A 137 -8.38 -21.39 -1.52
N GLN A 138 -8.56 -22.71 -1.52
CA GLN A 138 -7.80 -23.60 -2.40
C GLN A 138 -8.38 -23.62 -3.83
N PHE A 139 -7.51 -23.84 -4.81
CA PHE A 139 -7.89 -24.14 -6.20
C PHE A 139 -6.87 -25.10 -6.84
N ILE A 140 -7.21 -25.70 -7.97
CA ILE A 140 -6.33 -26.60 -8.72
C ILE A 140 -5.63 -25.80 -9.82
N TYR A 141 -4.32 -25.67 -9.72
CA TYR A 141 -3.49 -25.05 -10.73
C TYR A 141 -2.93 -26.10 -11.70
N GLY A 142 -3.14 -25.85 -12.99
CA GLY A 142 -2.73 -26.67 -14.13
C GLY A 142 -1.22 -26.76 -14.34
N GLY A 143 -0.41 -25.95 -13.65
CA GLY A 143 1.06 -26.02 -13.68
C GLY A 143 1.74 -25.12 -14.70
N CYS A 144 0.99 -24.29 -15.45
CA CYS A 144 1.56 -23.25 -16.30
C CYS A 144 0.59 -22.07 -16.47
N LEU A 145 1.11 -20.92 -16.93
CA LEU A 145 0.37 -19.65 -16.99
C LEU A 145 -0.18 -19.26 -15.61
N GLY A 146 -1.33 -18.60 -15.54
CA GLY A 146 -1.87 -18.11 -14.29
C GLY A 146 -1.44 -16.68 -13.97
N ASN A 147 -1.83 -16.22 -12.79
CA ASN A 147 -1.56 -14.87 -12.33
C ASN A 147 -1.00 -14.84 -10.90
N ARG A 148 -0.81 -13.63 -10.37
CA ARG A 148 -0.14 -13.39 -9.08
C ARG A 148 -1.01 -13.67 -7.85
N ASN A 149 -2.30 -13.94 -8.01
CA ASN A 149 -3.17 -14.39 -6.91
C ASN A 149 -3.06 -15.91 -6.73
N MET A 150 -1.83 -16.39 -6.53
CA MET A 150 -1.54 -17.81 -6.40
C MET A 150 -0.42 -18.00 -5.40
N PHE A 151 -0.69 -18.77 -4.36
CA PHE A 151 0.20 -19.02 -3.23
C PHE A 151 0.33 -20.52 -2.99
N GLU A 152 1.49 -20.94 -2.49
CA GLU A 152 1.75 -22.35 -2.18
C GLU A 152 1.04 -22.80 -0.91
N THR A 153 0.92 -21.91 0.08
CA THR A 153 0.29 -22.20 1.37
C THR A 153 -0.81 -21.18 1.69
N LYS A 154 -1.71 -21.55 2.60
CA LYS A 154 -2.77 -20.67 3.09
C LYS A 154 -2.17 -19.46 3.81
N GLU A 155 -1.13 -19.70 4.59
CA GLU A 155 -0.44 -18.71 5.41
C GLU A 155 0.24 -17.66 4.53
N ALA A 156 0.89 -18.07 3.43
CA ALA A 156 1.48 -17.15 2.47
C ALA A 156 0.42 -16.27 1.77
N CYS A 157 -0.77 -16.83 1.52
CA CYS A 157 -1.89 -16.07 1.00
C CYS A 157 -2.44 -15.07 2.02
N GLU A 158 -2.63 -15.49 3.29
CA GLU A 158 -3.13 -14.63 4.36
C GLU A 158 -2.15 -13.51 4.69
N GLU A 159 -0.85 -13.79 4.69
CA GLU A 159 0.20 -12.79 4.85
C GLU A 159 0.18 -11.76 3.70
N ALA A 160 -0.05 -12.20 2.47
CA ALA A 160 -0.04 -11.33 1.30
C ALA A 160 -1.34 -10.53 1.13
N CYS A 161 -2.49 -11.10 1.50
CA CYS A 161 -3.81 -10.61 1.10
C CYS A 161 -4.88 -10.60 2.20
N GLY A 162 -4.65 -11.29 3.32
CA GLY A 162 -5.61 -11.37 4.42
C GLY A 162 -5.79 -10.06 5.19
N GLU A 163 -6.80 -10.04 6.06
CA GLU A 163 -6.97 -8.95 7.01
C GLU A 163 -5.80 -8.93 8.01
N ILE A 164 -5.25 -7.75 8.24
CA ILE A 164 -4.20 -7.59 9.24
C ILE A 164 -4.88 -7.57 10.61
N SER A 165 -4.80 -8.70 11.32
CA SER A 165 -5.32 -8.82 12.68
C SER A 165 -4.54 -7.92 13.64
N PRO A 166 -5.19 -7.17 14.56
CA PRO A 166 -4.51 -6.40 15.61
C PRO A 166 -3.61 -7.26 16.51
N GLU A 167 -3.80 -8.59 16.52
CA GLU A 167 -2.94 -9.52 17.25
C GLU A 167 -1.49 -9.51 16.74
N VAL A 168 -1.25 -9.15 15.47
CA VAL A 168 0.11 -9.04 14.93
C VAL A 168 0.94 -8.01 15.70
N CYS A 169 0.30 -6.97 16.26
CA CYS A 169 0.97 -5.92 17.02
C CYS A 169 1.58 -6.44 18.34
N LYS A 170 1.21 -7.64 18.79
CA LYS A 170 1.78 -8.26 20.00
C LYS A 170 3.04 -9.08 19.70
N LEU A 171 3.30 -9.40 18.42
CA LEU A 171 4.46 -10.20 18.02
C LEU A 171 5.75 -9.37 18.09
N PRO A 172 6.93 -9.98 18.29
CA PRO A 172 8.20 -9.27 18.21
C PRO A 172 8.55 -8.91 16.76
N LYS A 173 9.47 -7.95 16.57
CA LYS A 173 10.16 -7.85 15.27
C LYS A 173 10.89 -9.14 14.97
N ASP A 174 10.78 -9.61 13.74
CA ASP A 174 11.44 -10.84 13.29
C ASP A 174 12.09 -10.63 11.92
N PRO A 175 13.43 -10.46 11.89
CA PRO A 175 14.18 -10.34 10.64
C PRO A 175 14.11 -11.59 9.75
N GLY A 176 13.73 -12.75 10.29
CA GLY A 176 13.80 -14.02 9.59
C GLY A 176 15.23 -14.53 9.34
N PRO A 177 15.38 -15.71 8.73
CA PRO A 177 16.68 -16.38 8.59
C PRO A 177 17.50 -15.92 7.37
N CYS A 178 16.90 -15.20 6.42
CA CYS A 178 17.59 -14.77 5.21
C CYS A 178 18.44 -13.50 5.42
N LEU A 179 19.43 -13.29 4.55
CA LEU A 179 20.39 -12.17 4.62
C LEU A 179 20.03 -10.99 3.69
N GLY A 180 18.76 -10.88 3.31
CA GLY A 180 18.26 -9.71 2.60
C GLY A 180 18.33 -8.44 3.47
N TYR A 181 18.30 -7.29 2.83
CA TYR A 181 18.38 -6.00 3.52
C TYR A 181 17.30 -5.06 3.01
N SER A 182 16.18 -5.00 3.72
CA SER A 182 15.09 -4.09 3.40
C SER A 182 14.48 -3.54 4.69
N GLN A 183 14.22 -2.24 4.70
CA GLN A 183 13.64 -1.54 5.84
C GLN A 183 12.13 -1.75 5.86
N PHE A 184 11.62 -2.14 7.03
CA PHE A 184 10.19 -2.28 7.33
C PHE A 184 9.90 -1.65 8.68
N TYR A 185 8.62 -1.48 8.99
CA TYR A 185 8.15 -1.03 10.29
C TYR A 185 7.57 -2.21 11.08
N TYR A 186 7.75 -2.20 12.39
CA TYR A 186 7.05 -3.10 13.32
C TYR A 186 6.49 -2.29 14.47
N TYR A 187 5.40 -2.75 15.08
CA TYR A 187 4.89 -2.16 16.31
C TYR A 187 5.67 -2.71 17.50
N ASN A 188 6.36 -1.83 18.21
CA ASN A 188 7.01 -2.16 19.46
C ASN A 188 6.02 -1.94 20.62
N SER A 189 5.48 -3.04 21.15
CA SER A 189 4.52 -3.00 22.26
C SER A 189 5.11 -2.46 23.57
N THR A 190 6.43 -2.46 23.72
CA THR A 190 7.11 -1.91 24.90
C THR A 190 7.18 -0.39 24.85
N THR A 191 7.54 0.18 23.69
CA THR A 191 7.61 1.65 23.50
C THR A 191 6.27 2.24 23.05
N ARG A 192 5.31 1.38 22.68
CA ARG A 192 4.02 1.71 22.05
C ARG A 192 4.18 2.52 20.77
N LYS A 193 5.23 2.24 20.01
CA LYS A 193 5.57 2.98 18.79
C LYS A 193 5.82 2.02 17.63
N CYS A 194 5.45 2.46 16.45
CA CYS A 194 5.92 1.86 15.22
C CYS A 194 7.37 2.30 14.97
N GLU A 195 8.26 1.34 14.77
CA GLU A 195 9.71 1.53 14.68
C GLU A 195 10.26 0.80 13.45
N ILE A 196 11.37 1.29 12.90
CA ILE A 196 12.03 0.65 11.75
C ILE A 196 12.83 -0.58 12.21
N PHE A 197 12.83 -1.64 11.40
CA PHE A 197 13.75 -2.77 11.50
C PHE A 197 14.17 -3.26 10.10
N ILE A 198 15.25 -4.04 10.06
CA ILE A 198 15.72 -4.69 8.82
C ILE A 198 15.11 -6.09 8.73
N TYR A 199 14.39 -6.35 7.66
CA TYR A 199 13.87 -7.67 7.32
C TYR A 199 14.77 -8.37 6.31
N GLY A 200 15.08 -9.63 6.61
CA GLY A 200 15.93 -10.54 5.85
C GLY A 200 15.36 -10.98 4.49
N LEU A 201 14.16 -10.54 4.13
CA LEU A 201 13.43 -10.89 2.89
C LEU A 201 12.86 -12.32 2.81
N CYS A 202 12.97 -13.13 3.86
CA CYS A 202 12.21 -14.38 3.97
C CYS A 202 11.85 -14.73 5.42
N GLY A 203 10.76 -15.49 5.60
CA GLY A 203 10.26 -15.90 6.92
C GLY A 203 9.73 -14.74 7.75
N GLY A 204 10.03 -14.76 9.05
CA GLY A 204 9.57 -13.75 9.98
C GLY A 204 8.12 -13.97 10.43
N ASN A 205 7.48 -12.89 10.88
CA ASN A 205 6.08 -12.89 11.30
C ASN A 205 5.32 -11.66 10.79
N GLY A 206 4.01 -11.59 11.12
CA GLY A 206 3.09 -10.57 10.62
C GLY A 206 3.27 -9.16 11.18
N ASN A 207 4.10 -8.93 12.21
CA ASN A 207 4.43 -7.59 12.71
C ASN A 207 5.49 -6.93 11.81
N ARG A 208 5.11 -6.74 10.55
CA ARG A 208 5.97 -6.23 9.49
C ARG A 208 5.13 -5.43 8.50
N PHE A 209 5.28 -4.12 8.55
CA PHE A 209 4.53 -3.15 7.77
C PHE A 209 5.46 -2.41 6.83
N ARG A 210 4.96 -2.07 5.65
CA ARG A 210 5.77 -1.40 4.63
C ARG A 210 5.97 0.07 4.93
N THR A 211 4.98 0.72 5.54
CA THR A 211 5.02 2.13 5.90
C THR A 211 4.75 2.33 7.38
N MET A 212 5.24 3.45 7.92
CA MET A 212 4.93 3.86 9.29
C MET A 212 3.42 3.98 9.47
N LEU A 213 2.76 4.60 8.49
CA LEU A 213 1.32 4.81 8.51
C LEU A 213 0.51 3.50 8.56
N GLU A 214 0.90 2.49 7.78
CA GLU A 214 0.29 1.15 7.81
C GLU A 214 0.36 0.54 9.22
N CYS A 215 1.54 0.60 9.84
CA CYS A 215 1.73 0.12 11.21
C CYS A 215 0.83 0.89 12.19
N MET A 216 0.77 2.22 12.07
CA MET A 216 -0.02 3.05 12.98
C MET A 216 -1.53 2.83 12.84
N MET A 217 -2.05 2.53 11.65
CA MET A 217 -3.48 2.22 11.52
C MET A 217 -3.85 0.89 12.15
N VAL A 218 -3.00 -0.12 11.99
CA VAL A 218 -3.26 -1.45 12.51
C VAL A 218 -3.07 -1.46 14.03
N CYS A 219 -2.00 -0.83 14.53
CA CYS A 219 -1.54 -0.97 15.90
C CYS A 219 -1.65 0.30 16.77
N GLY A 220 -1.84 1.47 16.16
CA GLY A 220 -1.83 2.75 16.87
C GLY A 220 -3.09 2.99 17.72
N ASN A 221 -4.20 2.32 17.43
CA ASN A 221 -5.46 2.44 18.17
C ASN A 221 -5.67 1.38 19.25
N LEU A 222 -4.64 0.62 19.64
CA LEU A 222 -4.73 -0.37 20.73
C LEU A 222 -4.99 0.25 22.13
N GLU A 223 -5.27 1.55 22.21
CA GLU A 223 -5.48 2.29 23.46
C GLU A 223 -6.93 2.34 23.98
N ASN A 224 -7.92 1.72 23.32
CA ASN A 224 -9.26 1.61 23.92
C ASN A 224 -9.74 0.16 23.94
N PRO A 225 -9.37 -0.65 24.96
CA PRO A 225 -10.31 -1.66 25.42
C PRO A 225 -11.59 -0.89 25.77
N THR A 226 -12.66 -1.14 25.03
CA THR A 226 -14.01 -0.80 25.45
C THR A 226 -14.13 -1.23 26.91
N LYS A 227 -14.31 -0.24 27.79
CA LYS A 227 -14.93 -0.50 29.08
C LYS A 227 -16.34 -0.93 28.73
N GLU A 228 -16.55 -2.24 28.64
CA GLU A 228 -17.89 -2.80 28.80
C GLU A 228 -18.22 -2.65 30.28
N ASP A 229 -19.21 -1.80 30.56
CA ASP A 229 -19.92 -1.71 31.84
C ASP A 229 -20.75 -2.97 32.09
#